data_AF-A0A5N9GLX9-F1
#
_entry.id   AF-A0A5N9GLX9-F1
#
_cell.length_a   1.000
_cell.length_b   1.000
_cell.length_c   1.000
_cell.angle_alpha   90.00
_cell.angle_beta   90.00
_cell.angle_gamma   90.00
#
_symmetry.space_group_name_H-M   'P 1'
#
loop_
_entity.id
_entity.type
_entity.pdbx_description
1 polymer ?
#
loop_
_entity_poly.entity_id
_entity_poly.type
_entity_poly.pdbx_seq_one_letter_code
_entity_poly.pdbx_strand_id
1 'polypeptide(L)'
;MENGNELPPDFDQSILESFANPNSTPTLSSNMIEEGLSSIVVSLIDPTATQLNSLKYLPNMEKLTLKCTGDIDLDPLENLSNLRHLQISNANIENIDFLDGNQCLASLDISDTSIANFSKLATLRQLKSLRLKNCDLDDLSFISSLNDLETLNLNDNNLENLTALNHMFSLKVLDIDGNDIFDLGALASLTQINWIHAARNNISDVSSITPLKNLAFLDLSHNEVSNIDPLSKLTKLQWIGIAFNRIRDISPLNSLPKLRYIDIEGDSFNHQSTRTHIPNLRARGIEIIS
;
A
#
# COMPACT_ATOMS: atom_id res chain seq x y z
N MET A 1 -7.12 -23.92 2.42
CA MET A 1 -6.49 -23.95 3.76
C MET A 1 -5.65 -22.71 3.81
N GLU A 2 -6.23 -21.65 4.38
CA GLU A 2 -5.57 -20.37 4.60
C GLU A 2 -4.52 -20.57 5.68
N ASN A 3 -3.23 -20.43 5.38
CA ASN A 3 -2.13 -20.32 6.35
C ASN A 3 -0.87 -19.77 5.65
N GLY A 4 -1.02 -18.71 4.84
CA GLY A 4 0.09 -18.00 4.18
C GLY A 4 0.26 -16.54 4.64
N ASN A 5 -0.48 -16.09 5.67
CA ASN A 5 -0.54 -14.67 6.08
C ASN A 5 -0.10 -14.42 7.53
N GLU A 6 0.49 -15.40 8.22
CA GLU A 6 1.01 -15.12 9.57
C GLU A 6 2.34 -14.38 9.46
N LEU A 7 2.28 -13.08 9.73
CA LEU A 7 3.44 -12.22 9.83
C LEU A 7 4.26 -12.62 11.05
N PRO A 8 5.59 -12.46 10.99
CA PRO A 8 6.43 -12.87 12.10
C PRO A 8 6.13 -12.11 13.39
N PRO A 9 6.41 -12.71 14.58
CA PRO A 9 6.07 -12.10 15.88
C PRO A 9 6.76 -10.76 16.18
N ASP A 10 7.90 -10.47 15.53
CA ASP A 10 8.64 -9.19 15.65
C ASP A 10 8.39 -8.24 14.45
N PHE A 11 7.48 -8.61 13.55
CA PHE A 11 7.07 -7.75 12.46
C PHE A 11 6.33 -6.54 13.03
N ASP A 12 6.77 -5.33 12.67
CA ASP A 12 6.12 -4.11 13.10
C ASP A 12 4.74 -3.98 12.45
N GLN A 13 3.74 -4.50 13.17
CA GLN A 13 2.34 -4.47 12.77
C GLN A 13 1.88 -3.05 12.44
N SER A 14 2.49 -2.01 13.03
CA SER A 14 2.14 -0.61 12.74
C SER A 14 2.35 -0.21 11.28
N ILE A 15 3.18 -0.95 10.54
CA ILE A 15 3.42 -0.70 9.14
C ILE A 15 2.38 -1.40 8.25
N LEU A 16 1.87 -2.58 8.63
CA LEU A 16 0.63 -3.07 8.02
C LEU A 16 -0.58 -2.28 8.47
N GLU A 17 -0.63 -1.75 9.69
CA GLU A 17 -1.65 -0.78 10.09
C GLU A 17 -1.54 0.50 9.24
N SER A 18 -0.33 0.89 8.82
CA SER A 18 -0.14 1.96 7.84
C SER A 18 -0.73 1.64 6.45
N PHE A 19 -1.03 0.36 6.16
CA PHE A 19 -1.77 -0.08 4.97
C PHE A 19 -3.24 -0.44 5.26
N ALA A 20 -3.57 -0.95 6.45
CA ALA A 20 -4.85 -1.55 6.81
C ALA A 20 -5.75 -0.65 7.68
N ASN A 21 -5.21 0.36 8.38
CA ASN A 21 -6.02 1.22 9.24
C ASN A 21 -5.32 2.52 9.70
N PRO A 22 -5.76 3.73 9.30
CA PRO A 22 -5.22 4.98 9.86
C PRO A 22 -5.80 5.33 11.24
N ASN A 23 -6.46 4.43 11.97
CA ASN A 23 -6.68 4.44 13.43
C ASN A 23 -7.36 3.11 13.82
N SER A 24 -6.77 2.31 14.70
CA SER A 24 -7.51 1.29 15.47
C SER A 24 -8.87 1.84 15.91
N THR A 25 -9.98 1.31 15.38
CA THR A 25 -11.32 1.65 15.83
C THR A 25 -11.59 0.87 17.11
N PRO A 26 -11.91 1.53 18.24
CA PRO A 26 -12.80 0.91 19.19
C PRO A 26 -14.15 0.82 18.49
N THR A 27 -14.64 -0.39 18.26
CA THR A 27 -16.08 -0.61 18.15
C THR A 27 -16.67 -0.18 19.49
N LEU A 28 -17.42 0.92 19.53
CA LEU A 28 -18.41 1.12 20.59
C LEU A 28 -19.53 2.04 20.12
N SER A 29 -20.72 1.56 20.45
CA SER A 29 -22.04 2.16 20.32
C SER A 29 -22.07 3.66 20.63
N SER A 30 -22.96 4.35 19.91
CA SER A 30 -23.64 5.60 20.30
C SER A 30 -23.25 6.22 21.65
N ASN A 31 -22.74 7.45 21.58
CA ASN A 31 -22.36 8.36 22.65
C ASN A 31 -20.94 8.14 23.20
N MET A 32 -20.05 9.09 22.93
CA MET A 32 -19.58 10.06 23.92
C MET A 32 -18.52 11.00 23.32
N ILE A 33 -18.70 12.28 23.61
CA ILE A 33 -17.70 13.33 23.51
C ILE A 33 -16.76 13.11 24.70
N GLU A 34 -15.50 12.70 24.48
CA GLU A 34 -14.47 12.74 25.52
C GLU A 34 -13.22 13.51 25.04
N GLU A 35 -13.07 14.67 25.68
CA GLU A 35 -11.87 15.42 26.10
C GLU A 35 -10.60 15.37 25.23
N GLY A 36 -10.42 16.47 24.47
CA GLY A 36 -9.17 16.82 23.77
C GLY A 36 -9.38 17.29 22.33
N LEU A 37 -10.38 18.12 22.06
CA LEU A 37 -10.80 18.47 20.69
C LEU A 37 -9.79 19.37 19.97
N SER A 38 -8.73 18.80 19.40
CA SER A 38 -8.04 19.41 18.25
C SER A 38 -8.58 18.91 16.92
N SER A 39 -9.33 17.80 16.88
CA SER A 39 -9.93 17.28 15.66
C SER A 39 -11.27 16.59 15.93
N ILE A 40 -12.29 16.88 15.10
CA ILE A 40 -13.55 16.12 15.11
C ILE A 40 -13.39 14.91 14.18
N VAL A 41 -13.72 13.73 14.70
CA VAL A 41 -13.72 12.45 13.99
C VAL A 41 -15.16 11.94 13.86
N VAL A 42 -15.59 11.61 12.65
CA VAL A 42 -16.93 11.05 12.39
C VAL A 42 -16.80 9.74 11.63
N SER A 43 -17.58 8.74 12.03
CA SER A 43 -17.72 7.48 11.30
C SER A 43 -19.20 7.17 11.10
N LEU A 44 -19.60 6.96 9.84
CA LEU A 44 -20.97 6.63 9.47
C LEU A 44 -21.01 5.32 8.71
N ILE A 45 -22.02 4.50 9.00
CA ILE A 45 -22.34 3.27 8.27
C ILE A 45 -23.70 3.49 7.61
N ASP A 46 -23.75 3.33 6.30
CA ASP A 46 -24.92 3.55 5.44
C ASP A 46 -25.63 4.88 5.74
N PRO A 47 -24.91 6.03 5.62
CA PRO A 47 -25.46 7.30 6.04
C PRO A 47 -26.60 7.74 5.13
N THR A 48 -27.67 8.24 5.76
CA THR A 48 -28.74 8.92 5.06
C THR A 48 -28.27 10.26 4.50
N ALA A 49 -28.93 10.74 3.45
CA ALA A 49 -28.70 12.08 2.90
C ALA A 49 -28.83 13.18 3.97
N THR A 50 -29.72 13.02 4.96
CA THR A 50 -29.86 13.97 6.07
C THR A 50 -28.63 13.98 6.98
N GLN A 51 -28.03 12.82 7.26
CA GLN A 51 -26.80 12.73 8.05
C GLN A 51 -25.63 13.39 7.32
N LEU A 52 -25.45 13.11 6.02
CA LEU A 52 -24.41 13.76 5.21
C LEU A 52 -24.60 15.28 5.15
N ASN A 53 -25.81 15.75 4.89
CA ASN A 53 -26.12 17.18 4.88
C ASN A 53 -25.94 17.88 6.23
N SER A 54 -25.95 17.13 7.33
CA SER A 54 -25.72 17.66 8.67
C SER A 54 -24.23 17.85 8.98
N LEU A 55 -23.32 17.23 8.21
CA LEU A 55 -21.87 17.37 8.40
C LEU A 55 -21.40 18.81 8.20
N LYS A 56 -22.11 19.63 7.43
CA LYS A 56 -21.82 21.07 7.28
C LYS A 56 -21.85 21.87 8.59
N TYR A 57 -22.49 21.35 9.64
CA TYR A 57 -22.50 21.95 10.97
C TYR A 57 -21.29 21.55 11.84
N LEU A 58 -20.36 20.76 11.29
CA LEU A 58 -19.10 20.35 11.92
C LEU A 58 -17.90 20.96 11.18
N PRO A 59 -17.72 22.30 11.19
CA PRO A 59 -16.71 22.97 10.36
C PRO A 59 -15.26 22.63 10.73
N ASN A 60 -15.00 22.11 11.94
CA ASN A 60 -13.65 21.71 12.40
C ASN A 60 -13.40 20.20 12.26
N MET A 61 -14.17 19.51 11.41
CA MET A 61 -13.97 18.09 11.16
C MET A 61 -12.72 17.85 10.33
N GLU A 62 -11.80 17.05 10.89
CA GLU A 62 -10.55 16.70 10.23
C GLU A 62 -10.54 15.25 9.75
N LYS A 63 -11.38 14.36 10.33
CA LYS A 63 -11.45 12.96 9.92
C LYS A 63 -12.89 12.50 9.71
N LEU A 64 -13.14 11.91 8.54
CA LEU A 64 -14.41 11.32 8.17
C LEU A 64 -14.18 9.91 7.62
N THR A 65 -14.93 8.95 8.15
CA THR A 65 -15.02 7.59 7.62
C THR A 65 -16.46 7.30 7.24
N LEU A 66 -16.66 6.93 5.98
CA LEU A 66 -17.94 6.51 5.44
C LEU A 66 -17.81 5.05 5.01
N LYS A 67 -18.64 4.19 5.59
CA LYS A 67 -18.87 2.85 5.05
C LYS A 67 -20.24 2.86 4.42
N CYS A 68 -20.31 2.67 3.12
CA CYS A 68 -21.56 2.76 2.38
C CYS A 68 -21.97 1.37 1.87
N THR A 69 -23.20 1.28 1.41
CA THR A 69 -23.69 0.17 0.60
C THR A 69 -24.47 0.78 -0.55
N GLY A 70 -24.02 0.49 -1.78
CA GLY A 70 -24.65 1.01 -2.99
C GLY A 70 -24.35 2.49 -3.25
N ASP A 71 -25.28 3.13 -3.97
CA ASP A 71 -25.14 4.50 -4.46
C ASP A 71 -25.27 5.51 -3.31
N ILE A 72 -24.38 6.49 -3.30
CA ILE A 72 -24.41 7.57 -2.32
C ILE A 72 -24.02 8.91 -2.93
N ASP A 73 -24.82 9.93 -2.62
CA ASP A 73 -24.53 11.31 -2.98
C ASP A 73 -23.51 11.91 -2.00
N LEU A 74 -22.31 12.21 -2.49
CA LEU A 74 -21.20 12.75 -1.72
C LEU A 74 -21.02 14.27 -1.89
N ASP A 75 -21.87 14.94 -2.68
CA ASP A 75 -21.84 16.40 -2.83
C ASP A 75 -21.86 17.16 -1.48
N PRO A 76 -22.58 16.69 -0.42
CA PRO A 76 -22.53 17.35 0.88
C PRO A 76 -21.13 17.47 1.50
N LEU A 77 -20.16 16.65 1.07
CA LEU A 77 -18.78 16.67 1.58
C LEU A 77 -17.95 17.85 1.05
N GLU A 78 -18.38 18.50 -0.04
CA GLU A 78 -17.64 19.60 -0.67
C GLU A 78 -17.35 20.75 0.31
N ASN A 79 -18.25 20.99 1.27
CA ASN A 79 -18.10 22.08 2.24
C ASN A 79 -17.17 21.75 3.43
N LEU A 80 -16.61 20.54 3.49
CA LEU A 80 -15.73 20.09 4.57
C LEU A 80 -14.26 20.46 4.31
N SER A 81 -13.98 21.76 4.30
CA SER A 81 -12.68 22.30 3.88
C SER A 81 -11.51 22.05 4.84
N ASN A 82 -11.79 21.71 6.10
CA ASN A 82 -10.77 21.34 7.10
C ASN A 82 -10.46 19.84 7.13
N LEU A 83 -11.08 19.05 6.24
CA LEU A 83 -10.88 17.60 6.22
C LEU A 83 -9.43 17.26 5.85
N ARG A 84 -8.78 16.45 6.70
CA ARG A 84 -7.40 15.97 6.52
C ARG A 84 -7.36 14.49 6.17
N HIS A 85 -8.33 13.74 6.66
CA HIS A 85 -8.43 12.29 6.47
C HIS A 85 -9.84 11.94 6.03
N LEU A 86 -9.94 11.37 4.83
CA LEU A 86 -11.19 10.85 4.29
C LEU A 86 -11.02 9.39 3.94
N GLN A 87 -11.93 8.56 4.46
CA GLN A 87 -12.06 7.17 4.06
C GLN A 87 -13.49 6.92 3.61
N ILE A 88 -13.66 6.37 2.42
CA ILE A 88 -14.93 5.93 1.87
C ILE A 88 -14.74 4.51 1.37
N SER A 89 -15.50 3.56 1.88
CA SER A 89 -15.44 2.17 1.43
C SER A 89 -16.82 1.62 1.10
N ASN A 90 -16.84 0.63 0.19
CA ASN A 90 -18.03 -0.07 -0.28
C ASN A 90 -19.12 0.86 -0.89
N ALA A 91 -18.70 2.02 -1.39
CA ALA A 91 -19.58 2.99 -2.01
C ALA A 91 -19.54 2.85 -3.55
N ASN A 92 -20.71 2.89 -4.19
CA ASN A 92 -20.75 3.13 -5.63
C ASN A 92 -20.67 4.64 -5.87
N ILE A 93 -19.49 5.11 -6.24
CA ILE A 93 -19.17 6.53 -6.44
C ILE A 93 -19.03 6.78 -7.94
N GLU A 94 -20.00 7.47 -8.54
CA GLU A 94 -19.92 7.82 -9.96
C GLU A 94 -18.85 8.89 -10.25
N ASN A 95 -18.67 9.84 -9.33
CA ASN A 95 -17.70 10.92 -9.46
C ASN A 95 -17.17 11.40 -8.09
N ILE A 96 -16.07 12.13 -8.13
CA ILE A 96 -15.37 12.65 -6.95
C ILE A 96 -15.26 14.18 -7.00
N ASP A 97 -16.26 14.86 -7.55
CA ASP A 97 -16.23 16.32 -7.74
C ASP A 97 -16.22 17.09 -6.41
N PHE A 98 -16.82 16.51 -5.36
CA PHE A 98 -16.78 17.05 -4.00
C PHE A 98 -15.35 17.32 -3.48
N LEU A 99 -14.33 16.65 -4.02
CA LEU A 99 -12.93 16.86 -3.66
C LEU A 99 -12.40 18.25 -4.01
N ASP A 100 -13.07 19.00 -4.91
CA ASP A 100 -12.73 20.40 -5.19
C ASP A 100 -12.72 21.25 -3.91
N GLY A 101 -13.56 20.92 -2.93
CA GLY A 101 -13.62 21.58 -1.63
C GLY A 101 -12.69 21.03 -0.53
N ASN A 102 -12.07 19.86 -0.72
CA ASN A 102 -11.28 19.16 0.30
C ASN A 102 -9.76 19.27 0.09
N GLN A 103 -9.27 20.47 -0.23
CA GLN A 103 -7.88 20.73 -0.62
C GLN A 103 -6.84 20.58 0.51
N CYS A 104 -7.28 20.38 1.76
CA CYS A 104 -6.44 20.13 2.93
C CYS A 104 -6.20 18.63 3.21
N LEU A 105 -6.70 17.74 2.35
CA LEU A 105 -6.55 16.29 2.53
C LEU A 105 -5.08 15.89 2.53
N ALA A 106 -4.67 15.23 3.61
CA ALA A 106 -3.37 14.58 3.78
C ALA A 106 -3.48 13.06 3.54
N SER A 107 -4.66 12.47 3.75
CA SER A 107 -4.92 11.05 3.51
C SER A 107 -6.27 10.87 2.85
N LEU A 108 -6.29 10.14 1.74
CA LEU A 108 -7.51 9.71 1.07
C LEU A 108 -7.49 8.19 0.86
N ASP A 109 -8.58 7.56 1.25
CA ASP A 109 -8.85 6.15 0.99
C ASP A 109 -10.24 6.04 0.37
N ILE A 110 -10.29 5.67 -0.89
CA ILE A 110 -11.51 5.43 -1.66
C ILE A 110 -11.44 4.03 -2.29
N SER A 111 -10.81 3.10 -1.58
CA SER A 111 -10.67 1.70 -1.99
C SER A 111 -12.03 1.01 -2.12
N ASP A 112 -12.10 -0.02 -2.96
CA ASP A 112 -13.31 -0.79 -3.24
C ASP A 112 -14.46 0.12 -3.74
N THR A 113 -14.13 1.04 -4.65
CA THR A 113 -15.08 1.94 -5.34
C THR A 113 -14.92 1.85 -6.85
N SER A 114 -16.00 2.11 -7.59
CA SER A 114 -16.04 2.00 -9.07
C SER A 114 -16.02 3.37 -9.76
N ILE A 115 -15.05 4.22 -9.40
CA ILE A 115 -14.92 5.57 -9.95
C ILE A 115 -14.38 5.50 -11.39
N ALA A 116 -15.06 6.14 -12.34
CA ALA A 116 -14.62 6.16 -13.73
C ALA A 116 -13.53 7.21 -14.03
N ASN A 117 -13.43 8.27 -13.22
CA ASN A 117 -12.52 9.39 -13.49
C ASN A 117 -11.82 9.89 -12.23
N PHE A 118 -10.51 9.62 -12.15
CA PHE A 118 -9.65 10.00 -11.03
C PHE A 118 -8.94 11.35 -11.21
N SER A 119 -9.21 12.10 -12.29
CA SER A 119 -8.48 13.35 -12.61
C SER A 119 -8.54 14.41 -11.51
N LYS A 120 -9.61 14.44 -10.71
CA LYS A 120 -9.75 15.36 -9.57
C LYS A 120 -8.71 15.11 -8.48
N LEU A 121 -8.19 13.89 -8.35
CA LEU A 121 -7.13 13.57 -7.40
C LEU A 121 -5.85 14.37 -7.66
N ALA A 122 -5.57 14.77 -8.91
CA ALA A 122 -4.42 15.59 -9.27
C ALA A 122 -4.44 17.00 -8.63
N THR A 123 -5.57 17.43 -8.09
CA THR A 123 -5.70 18.71 -7.38
C THR A 123 -5.23 18.63 -5.92
N LEU A 124 -5.25 17.44 -5.32
CA LEU A 124 -5.01 17.20 -3.89
C LEU A 124 -3.50 17.15 -3.56
N ARG A 125 -2.79 18.24 -3.84
CA ARG A 125 -1.32 18.32 -3.76
C ARG A 125 -0.73 18.18 -2.35
N GLN A 126 -1.56 18.18 -1.31
CA GLN A 126 -1.14 17.96 0.07
C GLN A 126 -1.20 16.48 0.50
N LEU A 127 -1.66 15.58 -0.37
CA LEU A 127 -1.74 14.16 -0.06
C LEU A 127 -0.37 13.58 0.27
N LYS A 128 -0.33 12.90 1.42
CA LYS A 128 0.78 12.07 1.90
C LYS A 128 0.46 10.58 1.80
N SER A 129 -0.83 10.23 1.86
CA SER A 129 -1.31 8.86 1.74
C SER A 129 -2.47 8.78 0.76
N LEU A 130 -2.39 7.87 -0.20
CA LEU A 130 -3.46 7.57 -1.15
C LEU A 130 -3.68 6.06 -1.24
N ARG A 131 -4.92 5.61 -1.03
CA ARG A 131 -5.33 4.22 -1.24
C ARG A 131 -6.45 4.14 -2.28
N LEU A 132 -6.19 3.34 -3.31
CA LEU A 132 -7.06 3.08 -4.44
C LEU A 132 -7.08 1.58 -4.74
N LYS A 133 -7.18 0.77 -3.68
CA LYS A 133 -7.27 -0.68 -3.82
C LYS A 133 -8.56 -1.04 -4.57
N ASN A 134 -8.49 -1.99 -5.50
CA ASN A 134 -9.68 -2.55 -6.16
C ASN A 134 -10.60 -1.46 -6.73
N CYS A 135 -10.01 -0.63 -7.59
CA CYS A 135 -10.65 0.52 -8.23
C CYS A 135 -10.70 0.40 -9.76
N ASP A 136 -10.38 -0.78 -10.32
CA ASP A 136 -10.32 -1.06 -11.76
C ASP A 136 -9.37 -0.08 -12.51
N LEU A 137 -8.25 0.27 -11.87
CA LEU A 137 -7.26 1.21 -12.43
C LEU A 137 -6.36 0.55 -13.47
N ASP A 138 -6.24 1.17 -14.64
CA ASP A 138 -5.27 0.82 -15.69
C ASP A 138 -4.30 1.98 -16.04
N ASP A 139 -4.65 3.22 -15.67
CA ASP A 139 -3.85 4.43 -15.89
C ASP A 139 -3.53 5.16 -14.58
N LEU A 140 -2.30 5.64 -14.44
CA LEU A 140 -1.82 6.40 -13.28
C LEU A 140 -1.44 7.85 -13.65
N SER A 141 -1.85 8.37 -14.81
CA SER A 141 -1.44 9.71 -15.22
C SER A 141 -1.87 10.80 -14.23
N PHE A 142 -3.00 10.61 -13.54
CA PHE A 142 -3.55 11.56 -12.57
C PHE A 142 -2.69 11.76 -11.32
N ILE A 143 -1.87 10.78 -10.92
CA ILE A 143 -1.01 10.90 -9.72
C ILE A 143 0.34 11.60 -10.00
N SER A 144 0.64 11.93 -11.26
CA SER A 144 1.91 12.58 -11.65
C SER A 144 2.19 13.93 -10.98
N SER A 145 1.17 14.56 -10.42
CA SER A 145 1.27 15.83 -9.68
C SER A 145 1.43 15.67 -8.16
N LEU A 146 1.27 14.45 -7.64
CA LEU A 146 1.26 14.13 -6.21
C LEU A 146 2.66 13.78 -5.69
N ASN A 147 3.63 14.65 -5.94
CA ASN A 147 5.06 14.44 -5.66
C ASN A 147 5.40 14.24 -4.17
N ASP A 148 4.47 14.64 -3.32
CA ASP A 148 4.60 14.66 -1.87
C ASP A 148 4.09 13.38 -1.20
N LEU A 149 3.54 12.43 -1.97
CA LEU A 149 3.06 11.14 -1.48
C LEU A 149 4.19 10.34 -0.82
N GLU A 150 3.87 9.79 0.34
CA GLU A 150 4.76 8.94 1.13
C GLU A 150 4.28 7.48 1.15
N THR A 151 2.95 7.29 1.09
CA THR A 151 2.30 5.97 1.03
C THR A 151 1.33 5.91 -0.14
N LEU A 152 1.46 4.87 -0.95
CA LEU A 152 0.59 4.62 -2.09
C LEU A 152 0.17 3.15 -2.12
N ASN A 153 -1.14 2.90 -2.06
CA ASN A 153 -1.73 1.57 -2.23
C ASN A 153 -2.56 1.54 -3.51
N LEU A 154 -2.16 0.67 -4.43
CA LEU A 154 -2.76 0.41 -5.74
C LEU A 154 -3.04 -1.09 -5.93
N ASN A 155 -3.14 -1.86 -4.86
CA ASN A 155 -3.30 -3.31 -4.99
C ASN A 155 -4.66 -3.71 -5.59
N ASP A 156 -4.69 -4.91 -6.17
CA ASP A 156 -5.86 -5.51 -6.81
C ASP A 156 -6.45 -4.57 -7.90
N ASN A 157 -5.61 -4.08 -8.82
CA ASN A 157 -6.01 -3.27 -10.00
C ASN A 157 -5.50 -3.93 -11.29
N ASN A 158 -5.49 -3.20 -12.41
CA ASN A 158 -5.20 -3.69 -13.75
C ASN A 158 -3.96 -2.99 -14.33
N LEU A 159 -3.01 -2.65 -13.46
CA LEU A 159 -1.85 -1.84 -13.82
C LEU A 159 -0.77 -2.69 -14.49
N GLU A 160 -0.27 -2.22 -15.63
CA GLU A 160 0.94 -2.77 -16.26
C GLU A 160 2.14 -1.82 -16.14
N ASN A 161 1.88 -0.50 -16.07
CA ASN A 161 2.89 0.54 -16.25
C ASN A 161 2.98 1.48 -15.05
N LEU A 162 4.16 1.56 -14.44
CA LEU A 162 4.45 2.39 -13.28
C LEU A 162 5.13 3.73 -13.61
N THR A 163 5.26 4.11 -14.88
CA THR A 163 6.05 5.28 -15.31
C THR A 163 5.63 6.58 -14.61
N ALA A 164 4.34 6.74 -14.28
CA ALA A 164 3.84 7.89 -13.54
C ALA A 164 4.45 8.07 -12.13
N LEU A 165 5.04 7.01 -11.55
CA LEU A 165 5.65 7.03 -10.23
C LEU A 165 7.07 7.61 -10.21
N ASN A 166 7.73 7.78 -11.36
CA ASN A 166 9.17 8.11 -11.46
C ASN A 166 9.61 9.44 -10.79
N HIS A 167 8.64 10.29 -10.43
CA HIS A 167 8.83 11.59 -9.77
C HIS A 167 8.43 11.60 -8.29
N MET A 168 7.91 10.50 -7.74
CA MET A 168 7.44 10.40 -6.35
C MET A 168 8.58 10.21 -5.35
N PHE A 169 9.53 11.14 -5.31
CA PHE A 169 10.78 11.00 -4.54
C PHE A 169 10.56 10.90 -3.02
N SER A 170 9.39 11.31 -2.53
CA SER A 170 8.98 11.20 -1.13
C SER A 170 8.42 9.83 -0.76
N LEU A 171 8.16 8.96 -1.74
CA LEU A 171 7.50 7.68 -1.53
C LEU A 171 8.38 6.75 -0.69
N LYS A 172 7.79 6.25 0.39
CA LYS A 172 8.43 5.33 1.35
C LYS A 172 7.83 3.94 1.23
N VAL A 173 6.54 3.87 0.92
CA VAL A 173 5.72 2.68 1.05
C VAL A 173 4.86 2.55 -0.20
N LEU A 174 5.02 1.44 -0.93
CA LEU A 174 4.29 1.15 -2.15
C LEU A 174 3.68 -0.25 -2.07
N ASP A 175 2.39 -0.35 -2.32
CA ASP A 175 1.67 -1.61 -2.52
C ASP A 175 1.04 -1.63 -3.91
N ILE A 176 1.49 -2.59 -4.72
CA ILE A 176 1.10 -2.85 -6.11
C ILE A 176 0.77 -4.33 -6.30
N ASP A 177 0.45 -5.03 -5.21
CA ASP A 177 0.03 -6.43 -5.25
C ASP A 177 -1.15 -6.66 -6.22
N GLY A 178 -1.23 -7.83 -6.85
CA GLY A 178 -2.41 -8.22 -7.64
C GLY A 178 -2.66 -7.29 -8.83
N ASN A 179 -1.63 -7.07 -9.64
CA ASN A 179 -1.69 -6.29 -10.88
C ASN A 179 -1.01 -7.09 -12.02
N ASP A 180 -0.82 -6.48 -13.19
CA ASP A 180 -0.17 -7.10 -14.36
C ASP A 180 1.25 -6.55 -14.62
N ILE A 181 1.92 -6.04 -13.58
CA ILE A 181 3.20 -5.34 -13.70
C ILE A 181 4.33 -6.33 -14.02
N PHE A 182 5.15 -5.98 -15.01
CA PHE A 182 6.32 -6.76 -15.41
C PHE A 182 7.66 -5.99 -15.29
N ASP A 183 7.61 -4.65 -15.20
CA ASP A 183 8.78 -3.78 -15.13
C ASP A 183 8.72 -2.83 -13.92
N LEU A 184 9.74 -2.93 -13.07
CA LEU A 184 9.94 -2.05 -11.90
C LEU A 184 10.86 -0.85 -12.20
N GLY A 185 11.24 -0.62 -13.46
CA GLY A 185 12.16 0.44 -13.90
C GLY A 185 11.80 1.83 -13.39
N ALA A 186 10.51 2.15 -13.32
CA ALA A 186 10.03 3.44 -12.80
C ALA A 186 10.37 3.67 -11.32
N LEU A 187 10.63 2.61 -10.55
CA LEU A 187 10.98 2.70 -9.13
C LEU A 187 12.44 3.08 -8.89
N ALA A 188 13.31 3.00 -9.91
CA ALA A 188 14.76 3.12 -9.74
C ALA A 188 15.21 4.46 -9.11
N SER A 189 14.43 5.53 -9.26
CA SER A 189 14.70 6.86 -8.68
C SER A 189 14.15 7.04 -7.26
N LEU A 190 13.30 6.14 -6.78
CA LEU A 190 12.50 6.31 -5.55
C LEU A 190 13.27 5.86 -4.31
N THR A 191 14.45 6.44 -4.10
CA THR A 191 15.42 5.98 -3.11
C THR A 191 14.98 6.08 -1.64
N GLN A 192 13.85 6.74 -1.35
CA GLN A 192 13.25 6.78 -0.01
C GLN A 192 12.40 5.55 0.31
N ILE A 193 12.06 4.72 -0.69
CA ILE A 193 11.28 3.51 -0.49
C ILE A 193 11.99 2.57 0.50
N ASN A 194 11.24 2.18 1.52
CA ASN A 194 11.63 1.18 2.50
C ASN A 194 10.78 -0.10 2.41
N TRP A 195 9.62 -0.04 1.73
CA TRP A 195 8.69 -1.14 1.62
C TRP A 195 8.07 -1.22 0.23
N ILE A 196 8.14 -2.41 -0.39
CA ILE A 196 7.41 -2.76 -1.62
C ILE A 196 6.63 -4.05 -1.40
N HIS A 197 5.32 -3.99 -1.60
CA HIS A 197 4.46 -5.15 -1.88
C HIS A 197 4.22 -5.22 -3.39
N ALA A 198 4.69 -6.29 -4.03
CA ALA A 198 4.55 -6.51 -5.46
C ALA A 198 4.25 -7.99 -5.78
N ALA A 199 3.59 -8.68 -4.86
CA ALA A 199 3.16 -10.05 -5.05
C ALA A 199 2.06 -10.15 -6.11
N ARG A 200 1.87 -11.35 -6.67
CA ARG A 200 0.81 -11.62 -7.68
C ARG A 200 0.89 -10.63 -8.86
N ASN A 201 2.04 -10.64 -9.54
CA ASN A 201 2.33 -9.81 -10.72
C ASN A 201 3.10 -10.66 -11.76
N ASN A 202 3.59 -10.03 -12.82
CA ASN A 202 4.34 -10.65 -13.93
C ASN A 202 5.84 -10.29 -13.90
N ILE A 203 6.40 -9.98 -12.73
CA ILE A 203 7.78 -9.48 -12.58
C ILE A 203 8.77 -10.63 -12.77
N SER A 204 9.79 -10.43 -13.62
CA SER A 204 10.86 -11.41 -13.86
C SER A 204 12.27 -10.85 -13.62
N ASP A 205 12.46 -9.53 -13.78
CA ASP A 205 13.71 -8.84 -13.52
C ASP A 205 13.57 -7.85 -12.36
N VAL A 206 14.47 -7.99 -11.38
CA VAL A 206 14.56 -7.16 -10.18
C VAL A 206 15.83 -6.30 -10.17
N SER A 207 16.53 -6.18 -11.29
CA SER A 207 17.75 -5.38 -11.43
C SER A 207 17.50 -3.89 -11.20
N SER A 208 16.33 -3.40 -11.59
CA SER A 208 15.92 -2.00 -11.50
C SER A 208 15.73 -1.50 -10.06
N ILE A 209 15.45 -2.38 -9.09
CA ILE A 209 15.31 -2.00 -7.68
C ILE A 209 16.65 -1.91 -6.93
N THR A 210 17.77 -2.25 -7.56
CA THR A 210 19.11 -2.15 -6.92
C THR A 210 19.49 -0.77 -6.37
N PRO A 211 19.02 0.38 -6.91
CA PRO A 211 19.27 1.69 -6.32
C PRO A 211 18.52 1.94 -5.00
N LEU A 212 17.51 1.15 -4.65
CA LEU A 212 16.67 1.32 -3.46
C LEU A 212 17.38 0.91 -2.16
N LYS A 213 18.43 1.65 -1.79
CA LYS A 213 19.31 1.31 -0.64
C LYS A 213 18.62 1.39 0.72
N ASN A 214 17.41 1.96 0.78
CA ASN A 214 16.59 2.01 1.98
C ASN A 214 15.59 0.85 2.10
N LEU A 215 15.45 0.01 1.07
CA LEU A 215 14.50 -1.10 1.05
C LEU A 215 14.81 -2.09 2.19
N ALA A 216 13.81 -2.29 3.04
CA ALA A 216 13.84 -3.15 4.21
C ALA A 216 12.84 -4.31 4.08
N PHE A 217 11.72 -4.09 3.38
CA PHE A 217 10.66 -5.06 3.17
C PHE A 217 10.36 -5.16 1.68
N LEU A 218 10.39 -6.38 1.15
CA LEU A 218 10.13 -6.65 -0.26
C LEU A 218 9.33 -7.93 -0.40
N ASP A 219 8.13 -7.83 -0.93
CA ASP A 219 7.33 -8.98 -1.35
C ASP A 219 7.31 -9.08 -2.88
N LEU A 220 7.80 -10.21 -3.40
CA LEU A 220 7.79 -10.60 -4.80
C LEU A 220 7.08 -11.95 -4.99
N SER A 221 6.31 -12.40 -4.01
CA SER A 221 5.68 -13.73 -4.06
C SER A 221 4.72 -13.85 -5.24
N HIS A 222 4.56 -15.03 -5.83
CA HIS A 222 3.73 -15.26 -7.02
C HIS A 222 4.08 -14.33 -8.19
N ASN A 223 5.34 -14.41 -8.64
CA ASN A 223 5.85 -13.72 -9.82
C ASN A 223 6.63 -14.71 -10.71
N GLU A 224 7.42 -14.20 -11.65
CA GLU A 224 8.25 -14.99 -12.57
C GLU A 224 9.76 -14.84 -12.31
N VAL A 225 10.15 -14.38 -11.12
CA VAL A 225 11.55 -14.10 -10.79
C VAL A 225 12.36 -15.39 -10.79
N SER A 226 13.51 -15.38 -11.46
CA SER A 226 14.45 -16.53 -11.48
C SER A 226 15.86 -16.16 -11.03
N ASN A 227 16.24 -14.90 -11.20
CA ASN A 227 17.53 -14.36 -10.80
C ASN A 227 17.36 -13.32 -9.70
N ILE A 228 17.92 -13.61 -8.52
CA ILE A 228 17.92 -12.72 -7.36
C ILE A 228 19.30 -12.18 -6.99
N ASP A 229 20.32 -12.34 -7.86
CA ASP A 229 21.64 -11.70 -7.70
C ASP A 229 21.55 -10.20 -7.39
N PRO A 230 20.65 -9.41 -8.03
CA PRO A 230 20.53 -7.98 -7.73
C PRO A 230 20.18 -7.69 -6.26
N LEU A 231 19.44 -8.58 -5.60
CA LEU A 231 18.99 -8.39 -4.22
C LEU A 231 20.15 -8.37 -3.21
N SER A 232 21.30 -8.97 -3.56
CA SER A 232 22.54 -8.90 -2.76
C SER A 232 23.03 -7.46 -2.49
N LYS A 233 22.57 -6.48 -3.29
CA LYS A 233 22.91 -5.06 -3.15
C LYS A 233 22.02 -4.30 -2.17
N LEU A 234 20.95 -4.91 -1.68
CA LEU A 234 19.94 -4.31 -0.81
C LEU A 234 20.24 -4.65 0.66
N THR A 235 21.37 -4.15 1.15
CA THR A 235 21.95 -4.51 2.46
C THR A 235 21.07 -4.15 3.68
N LYS A 236 20.00 -3.38 3.49
CA LYS A 236 19.02 -3.05 4.54
C LYS A 236 17.81 -3.98 4.57
N LEU A 237 17.68 -4.95 3.66
CA LEU A 237 16.60 -5.93 3.67
C LEU A 237 16.57 -6.69 4.99
N GLN A 238 15.37 -6.77 5.57
CA GLN A 238 15.05 -7.44 6.82
C GLN A 238 14.06 -8.57 6.59
N TRP A 239 13.08 -8.35 5.71
CA TRP A 239 12.08 -9.34 5.33
C TRP A 239 12.02 -9.43 3.80
N ILE A 240 11.94 -10.65 3.28
CA ILE A 240 11.77 -10.89 1.85
C ILE A 240 10.79 -12.03 1.60
N GLY A 241 9.75 -11.76 0.80
CA GLY A 241 8.86 -12.77 0.24
C GLY A 241 9.27 -13.06 -1.20
N ILE A 242 9.65 -14.29 -1.50
CA ILE A 242 9.95 -14.75 -2.87
C ILE A 242 9.21 -16.03 -3.20
N ALA A 243 8.19 -16.39 -2.43
CA ALA A 243 7.44 -17.63 -2.64
C ALA A 243 6.82 -17.70 -4.04
N PHE A 244 6.65 -18.92 -4.55
CA PHE A 244 5.99 -19.20 -5.83
C PHE A 244 6.59 -18.43 -7.00
N ASN A 245 7.92 -18.44 -7.11
CA ASN A 245 8.69 -17.91 -8.24
C ASN A 245 9.35 -19.05 -9.04
N ARG A 246 10.43 -18.74 -9.77
CA ARG A 246 11.24 -19.67 -10.56
C ARG A 246 12.70 -19.69 -10.06
N ILE A 247 12.92 -19.42 -8.78
CA ILE A 247 14.26 -19.26 -8.19
C ILE A 247 14.88 -20.63 -7.95
N ARG A 248 16.14 -20.76 -8.37
CA ARG A 248 16.94 -21.99 -8.19
C ARG A 248 18.13 -21.79 -7.26
N ASP A 249 18.64 -20.57 -7.13
CA ASP A 249 19.78 -20.25 -6.29
C ASP A 249 19.46 -19.15 -5.28
N ILE A 250 19.49 -19.50 -4.00
CA ILE A 250 19.28 -18.56 -2.89
C ILE A 250 20.60 -17.95 -2.38
N SER A 251 21.74 -18.32 -2.97
CA SER A 251 23.06 -17.85 -2.54
C SER A 251 23.21 -16.32 -2.42
N PRO A 252 22.52 -15.47 -3.22
CA PRO A 252 22.61 -14.02 -3.09
C PRO A 252 22.17 -13.46 -1.73
N LEU A 253 21.35 -14.21 -0.98
CA LEU A 253 20.84 -13.78 0.32
C LEU A 253 21.81 -14.07 1.49
N ASN A 254 22.85 -14.89 1.26
CA ASN A 254 23.78 -15.34 2.31
C ASN A 254 24.52 -14.21 3.03
N SER A 255 24.72 -13.07 2.39
CA SER A 255 25.53 -11.96 2.89
C SER A 255 24.71 -10.76 3.37
N LEU A 256 23.37 -10.82 3.29
CA LEU A 256 22.51 -9.72 3.70
C LEU A 256 22.53 -9.59 5.23
N PRO A 257 23.12 -8.51 5.79
CA PRO A 257 23.49 -8.47 7.20
C PRO A 257 22.29 -8.24 8.13
N LYS A 258 21.19 -7.68 7.60
CA LYS A 258 19.98 -7.34 8.37
C LYS A 258 18.82 -8.31 8.14
N LEU A 259 18.99 -9.31 7.27
CA LEU A 259 17.93 -10.23 6.89
C LEU A 259 17.55 -11.09 8.10
N ARG A 260 16.24 -11.20 8.36
CA ARG A 260 15.66 -11.93 9.49
C ARG A 260 14.59 -12.92 9.05
N TYR A 261 13.87 -12.62 7.98
CA TYR A 261 12.73 -13.42 7.52
C TYR A 261 12.80 -13.62 6.01
N ILE A 262 12.53 -14.85 5.58
CA ILE A 262 12.47 -15.22 4.16
C ILE A 262 11.28 -16.16 3.98
N ASP A 263 10.40 -15.84 3.05
CA ASP A 263 9.44 -16.82 2.52
C ASP A 263 9.93 -17.34 1.16
N ILE A 264 10.10 -18.67 1.07
CA ILE A 264 10.64 -19.37 -0.10
C ILE A 264 9.73 -20.49 -0.59
N GLU A 265 8.49 -20.57 -0.12
CA GLU A 265 7.56 -21.64 -0.48
C GLU A 265 7.42 -21.74 -2.01
N GLY A 266 7.25 -22.95 -2.55
CA GLY A 266 6.91 -23.14 -3.97
C GLY A 266 8.05 -22.96 -4.98
N ASP A 267 9.22 -22.47 -4.58
CA ASP A 267 10.42 -22.41 -5.44
C ASP A 267 11.12 -23.77 -5.57
N SER A 268 11.83 -23.96 -6.69
CA SER A 268 12.56 -25.20 -7.01
C SER A 268 14.07 -25.05 -6.85
N PHE A 269 14.52 -24.89 -5.60
CA PHE A 269 15.93 -24.69 -5.26
C PHE A 269 16.86 -25.84 -5.67
N ASN A 270 18.07 -25.49 -6.11
CA ASN A 270 19.10 -26.45 -6.46
C ASN A 270 19.69 -27.15 -5.20
N HIS A 271 20.50 -28.21 -5.42
CA HIS A 271 21.13 -28.95 -4.32
C HIS A 271 22.03 -28.10 -3.43
N GLN A 272 22.70 -27.10 -3.98
CA GLN A 272 23.58 -26.22 -3.22
C GLN A 272 22.77 -25.32 -2.27
N SER A 273 21.66 -24.78 -2.77
CA SER A 273 20.72 -23.98 -1.99
C SER A 273 20.10 -24.78 -0.86
N THR A 274 19.54 -25.96 -1.18
CA THR A 274 18.88 -26.83 -0.19
C THR A 274 19.82 -27.42 0.86
N ARG A 275 21.05 -27.80 0.48
CA ARG A 275 21.99 -28.47 1.39
C ARG A 275 22.99 -27.55 2.09
N THR A 276 23.20 -26.33 1.57
CA THR A 276 24.22 -25.41 2.10
C THR A 276 23.62 -24.07 2.46
N HIS A 277 23.04 -23.34 1.51
CA HIS A 277 22.65 -21.95 1.74
C HIS A 277 21.46 -21.81 2.70
N ILE A 278 20.39 -22.58 2.51
CA ILE A 278 19.23 -22.55 3.42
C ILE A 278 19.64 -22.95 4.86
N PRO A 279 20.38 -24.05 5.10
CA PRO A 279 20.90 -24.35 6.44
C PRO A 279 21.78 -23.24 7.03
N ASN A 280 22.65 -22.62 6.23
CA ASN A 280 23.50 -21.52 6.69
C ASN A 280 22.69 -20.27 7.06
N LEU A 281 21.64 -19.95 6.29
CA LEU A 281 20.71 -18.86 6.62
C LEU A 281 20.00 -19.15 7.94
N ARG A 282 19.45 -20.35 8.13
CA ARG A 282 18.84 -20.77 9.42
C ARG A 282 19.83 -20.70 10.58
N ALA A 283 21.08 -21.13 10.39
CA ALA A 283 22.13 -21.07 11.41
C ALA A 283 22.51 -19.64 11.82
N ARG A 284 22.23 -18.63 10.97
CA ARG A 284 22.37 -17.21 11.30
C ARG A 284 21.19 -16.65 12.11
N GLY A 285 20.18 -17.47 12.40
CA GLY A 285 18.95 -17.03 13.09
C GLY A 285 17.90 -16.44 12.15
N ILE A 286 18.00 -16.68 10.84
CA ILE A 286 16.98 -16.26 9.88
C ILE A 286 15.83 -17.27 9.92
N GLU A 287 14.62 -16.75 10.12
CA GLU A 287 13.39 -17.52 10.01
C GLU A 287 13.04 -17.70 8.52
N ILE A 288 12.80 -18.95 8.13
CA ILE A 288 12.51 -19.31 6.74
C ILE A 288 11.24 -20.14 6.71
N ILE A 289 10.23 -19.60 6.02
CA ILE A 289 8.97 -20.24 5.64
C ILE A 289 9.23 -20.98 4.33
N SER A 290 8.93 -22.28 4.26
CA SER A 290 9.32 -23.16 3.16
C SER A 290 8.44 -24.39 3.04
#